data_AF-A0A7S1TCB4-F1
#
_entry.id   AF-A0A7S1TCB4-F1
#
_cell.length_a   1.000
_cell.length_b   1.000
_cell.length_c   1.000
_cell.angle_alpha   90.00
_cell.angle_beta   90.00
_cell.angle_gamma   90.00
#
_symmetry.space_group_name_H-M   'P 1'
#
loop_
_entity.id
_entity.type
_entity.pdbx_description
1 polymer ?
#
loop_
_entity_poly.entity_id
_entity_poly.type
_entity_poly.pdbx_seq_one_letter_code
_entity_poly.pdbx_strand_id
1 'polypeptide(L)'
;MMIAKVISGGLGFMIGAVFLLAGLCKIGDYVSAEMHEQMKENFETYAKIWALEEIAPARSADDFRMAVGIAEIFCAIVLLLPRVYYLLSFLVVPLGFVVNWVLVVVMAGGGDTHHKLE
;
A
#
# COMPACT_ATOMS: atom_id res chain seq x y z
N MET A 1 -14.78 -19.57 17.41
CA MET A 1 -14.81 -18.08 17.27
C MET A 1 -13.51 -17.41 17.75
N MET A 2 -12.90 -17.84 18.85
CA MET A 2 -11.65 -17.25 19.38
C MET A 2 -10.41 -17.48 18.48
N ILE A 3 -10.25 -18.69 17.95
CA ILE A 3 -9.12 -19.05 17.05
C ILE A 3 -9.15 -18.21 15.77
N ALA A 4 -10.33 -18.04 15.15
CA ALA A 4 -10.48 -17.21 13.95
C ALA A 4 -10.10 -15.74 14.20
N LYS A 5 -10.46 -15.17 15.36
CA LYS A 5 -10.05 -13.81 15.75
C LYS A 5 -8.54 -13.68 15.92
N VAL A 6 -7.90 -14.65 16.56
CA VAL A 6 -6.44 -14.66 16.75
C VAL A 6 -5.70 -14.80 15.42
N ILE A 7 -6.15 -15.69 14.54
CA ILE A 7 -5.59 -15.87 13.20
C ILE A 7 -5.77 -14.60 12.36
N SER A 8 -6.98 -14.02 12.35
CA SER A 8 -7.24 -12.77 11.62
C SER A 8 -6.45 -11.59 12.16
N GLY A 9 -6.24 -11.52 13.48
CA GLY A 9 -5.44 -10.47 14.11
C GLY A 9 -3.95 -10.61 13.82
N GLY A 10 -3.41 -11.84 13.86
CA GLY A 10 -2.01 -12.12 13.52
C GLY A 10 -1.69 -11.85 12.05
N LEU A 11 -2.56 -12.30 11.15
CA LEU A 11 -2.43 -12.02 9.71
C LEU A 11 -2.54 -10.52 9.41
N GLY A 12 -3.53 -9.83 9.99
CA GLY A 12 -3.66 -8.38 9.84
C GLY A 12 -2.42 -7.63 10.31
N PHE A 13 -1.84 -8.05 11.43
CA PHE A 13 -0.60 -7.47 11.94
C PHE A 13 0.58 -7.68 10.97
N MET A 14 0.78 -8.90 10.46
CA MET A 14 1.87 -9.18 9.52
C MET A 14 1.70 -8.40 8.21
N ILE A 15 0.50 -8.37 7.65
CA ILE A 15 0.20 -7.61 6.42
C ILE A 15 0.43 -6.11 6.66
N GLY A 16 -0.06 -5.59 7.80
CA GLY A 16 0.16 -4.18 8.17
C GLY A 16 1.64 -3.85 8.33
N ALA A 17 2.45 -4.74 8.90
CA ALA A 17 3.90 -4.54 9.02
C ALA A 17 4.60 -4.52 7.66
N VAL A 18 4.24 -5.42 6.74
CA VAL A 18 4.76 -5.43 5.37
C VAL A 18 4.41 -4.14 4.64
N PHE A 19 3.17 -3.68 4.77
CA PHE A 19 2.70 -2.45 4.16
C PHE A 19 3.41 -1.22 4.72
N LEU A 20 3.67 -1.20 6.02
CA LEU A 20 4.41 -0.12 6.65
C LEU A 20 5.83 -0.04 6.09
N LEU A 21 6.53 -1.18 6.03
CA LEU A 21 7.89 -1.24 5.52
C LEU A 21 7.96 -0.87 4.03
N ALA A 22 7.06 -1.43 3.22
CA ALA A 22 6.98 -1.14 1.79
C ALA A 22 6.68 0.35 1.54
N GLY A 23 5.73 0.93 2.27
CA GLY A 23 5.37 2.33 2.16
C GLY A 23 6.51 3.26 2.61
N LEU A 24 7.22 2.91 3.68
CA LEU A 24 8.39 3.67 4.13
C LEU A 24 9.50 3.69 3.06
N CYS A 25 9.83 2.55 2.44
CA CYS A 25 10.79 2.50 1.33
C CYS A 25 10.33 3.35 0.13
N LYS A 26 9.01 3.46 -0.11
CA LYS A 26 8.44 4.27 -1.19
C LYS A 26 8.32 5.75 -0.86
N ILE A 27 8.43 6.19 0.39
CA ILE A 27 8.39 7.63 0.72
C ILE A 27 9.80 8.17 0.97
N GLY A 28 10.67 7.38 1.57
CA GLY A 28 12.04 7.77 1.88
C GLY A 28 12.99 6.60 2.05
N ASP A 29 14.22 6.92 2.41
CA ASP A 29 15.31 5.98 2.66
C ASP A 29 15.32 5.46 4.12
N TYR A 30 14.19 5.56 4.82
CA TYR A 30 14.04 5.18 6.24
C TYR A 30 14.42 3.73 6.56
N VAL A 31 14.39 2.84 5.56
CA VAL A 31 14.75 1.42 5.70
C VAL A 31 16.09 1.13 5.03
N SER A 32 16.27 1.56 3.78
CA SER A 32 17.51 1.43 3.02
C SER A 32 17.51 2.41 1.84
N ALA A 33 18.61 3.13 1.65
CA ALA A 33 18.81 4.04 0.51
C ALA A 33 18.83 3.28 -0.82
N GLU A 34 19.48 2.11 -0.87
CA GLU A 34 19.52 1.26 -2.07
C GLU A 34 18.12 0.80 -2.48
N MET A 35 17.32 0.37 -1.50
CA MET A 35 15.95 -0.08 -1.78
C MET A 35 15.05 1.09 -2.18
N HIS A 36 15.28 2.28 -1.63
CA HIS A 36 14.56 3.48 -2.04
C HIS A 36 14.87 3.89 -3.49
N GLU A 37 16.14 3.84 -3.89
CA GLU A 37 16.57 4.09 -5.28
C GLU A 37 15.97 3.06 -6.25
N GLN A 38 16.05 1.77 -5.93
CA GLN A 38 15.43 0.71 -6.73
C GLN A 38 13.91 0.93 -6.89
N MET A 39 13.23 1.41 -5.84
CA MET A 39 11.81 1.74 -5.92
C MET A 39 11.54 2.93 -6.84
N LYS A 40 12.42 3.94 -6.92
CA LYS A 40 12.26 5.04 -7.88
C LYS A 40 12.34 4.52 -9.31
N GLU A 41 13.37 3.75 -9.63
CA GLU A 41 13.57 3.16 -10.97
C GLU A 41 12.40 2.25 -11.38
N ASN A 42 11.93 1.42 -10.46
CA ASN A 42 10.77 0.56 -10.68
C ASN A 42 9.51 1.38 -10.98
N PHE A 43 9.27 2.45 -10.23
CA PHE A 43 8.08 3.29 -10.45
C PHE A 43 8.14 4.12 -11.73
N GLU A 44 9.32 4.45 -12.26
CA GLU A 44 9.45 5.00 -13.62
C GLU A 44 8.96 4.01 -14.68
N THR A 45 9.25 2.72 -14.49
CA THR A 45 8.76 1.65 -15.36
C THR A 45 7.26 1.44 -15.17
N TYR A 46 6.76 1.46 -13.93
CA TYR A 46 5.34 1.26 -13.63
C TYR A 46 4.50 2.42 -14.16
N ALA A 47 4.98 3.66 -14.07
CA ALA A 47 4.29 4.82 -14.64
C ALA A 47 4.00 4.64 -16.14
N LYS A 48 4.91 3.98 -16.90
CA LYS A 48 4.69 3.66 -18.31
C LYS A 48 3.68 2.55 -18.50
N ILE A 49 3.77 1.48 -17.70
CA ILE A 49 2.84 0.33 -17.74
C ILE A 49 1.39 0.76 -17.47
N TRP A 50 1.23 1.72 -16.55
CA TRP A 50 -0.06 2.28 -16.18
C TRP A 50 -0.50 3.45 -17.04
N ALA A 51 0.26 3.80 -18.10
CA ALA A 51 0.02 4.96 -18.95
C ALA A 51 -0.27 6.22 -18.11
N LEU A 52 0.55 6.49 -17.09
CA LEU A 52 0.34 7.58 -16.14
C LEU A 52 0.22 8.93 -16.84
N GLU A 53 0.94 9.12 -17.94
CA GLU A 53 0.87 10.33 -18.77
C GLU A 53 -0.51 10.53 -19.42
N GLU A 54 -1.27 9.46 -19.66
CA GLU A 54 -2.63 9.54 -20.23
C GLU A 54 -3.69 9.78 -19.14
N ILE A 55 -3.51 9.16 -17.97
CA ILE A 55 -4.49 9.21 -16.87
C ILE A 55 -4.29 10.45 -16.00
N ALA A 56 -3.03 10.86 -15.79
CA ALA A 56 -2.62 11.96 -14.93
C ALA A 56 -1.40 12.70 -15.52
N PRO A 57 -1.55 13.40 -16.66
CA PRO A 57 -0.44 14.03 -17.40
C PRO A 57 0.39 15.04 -16.61
N ALA A 58 -0.15 15.59 -15.52
CA ALA A 58 0.54 16.53 -14.64
C ALA A 58 1.32 15.86 -13.49
N ARG A 59 1.32 14.52 -13.41
CA ARG A 59 1.94 13.77 -12.31
C ARG A 59 3.15 12.99 -12.79
N SER A 60 4.22 13.08 -12.01
CA SER A 60 5.45 12.35 -12.23
C SER A 60 5.36 10.91 -11.70
N ALA A 61 6.27 10.05 -12.15
CA ALA A 61 6.46 8.73 -11.55
C ALA A 61 6.76 8.81 -10.05
N ASP A 62 7.41 9.91 -9.61
CA ASP A 62 7.70 10.16 -8.20
C ASP A 62 6.44 10.50 -7.39
N ASP A 63 5.53 11.30 -7.96
CA ASP A 63 4.20 11.55 -7.37
C ASP A 63 3.41 10.25 -7.22
N PHE A 64 3.47 9.38 -8.24
CA PHE A 64 2.79 8.09 -8.22
C PHE A 64 3.36 7.16 -7.15
N ARG A 65 4.69 7.08 -7.05
CA ARG A 65 5.42 6.35 -6.00
C ARG A 65 5.04 6.84 -4.61
N MET A 66 5.04 8.15 -4.40
CA MET A 66 4.63 8.77 -3.13
C MET A 66 3.17 8.46 -2.81
N ALA A 67 2.25 8.57 -3.77
CA ALA A 67 0.83 8.30 -3.57
C ALA A 67 0.59 6.84 -3.14
N VAL A 68 1.24 5.88 -3.80
CA VAL A 68 1.17 4.46 -3.42
C VAL A 68 1.79 4.24 -2.04
N GLY A 69 2.96 4.83 -1.76
CA GLY A 69 3.61 4.73 -0.45
C GLY A 69 2.75 5.26 0.70
N ILE A 70 2.10 6.42 0.52
CA ILE A 70 1.17 6.99 1.51
C ILE A 70 -0.04 6.07 1.72
N ALA A 71 -0.60 5.53 0.65
CA ALA A 71 -1.73 4.60 0.73
C ALA A 71 -1.36 3.33 1.50
N GLU A 72 -0.15 2.79 1.29
CA GLU A 72 0.35 1.62 2.02
C GLU A 72 0.54 1.90 3.51
N ILE A 73 1.14 3.04 3.88
CA ILE A 73 1.28 3.44 5.29
C ILE A 73 -0.09 3.63 5.93
N PHE A 74 -1.05 4.23 5.23
CA PHE A 74 -2.41 4.37 5.74
C PHE A 74 -3.04 3.01 6.02
N CYS A 75 -2.95 2.06 5.08
CA CYS A 75 -3.44 0.69 5.27
C CYS A 75 -2.74 0.00 6.46
N ALA A 76 -1.43 0.20 6.61
CA ALA A 76 -0.68 -0.33 7.74
C ALA A 76 -1.17 0.20 9.09
N ILE A 77 -1.42 1.51 9.20
CA ILE A 77 -1.95 2.14 10.41
C ILE A 77 -3.30 1.54 10.79
N VAL A 78 -4.20 1.34 9.81
CA VAL A 78 -5.51 0.72 10.04
C VAL A 78 -5.38 -0.73 10.50
N LEU A 79 -4.46 -1.49 9.91
CA LEU A 79 -4.25 -2.92 10.21
C LEU A 79 -3.51 -3.17 11.54
N LEU A 80 -2.54 -2.31 11.89
CA LEU A 80 -1.70 -2.47 13.09
C LEU A 80 -2.33 -1.92 14.37
N LEU A 81 -3.30 -1.00 14.26
CA LEU A 81 -3.93 -0.37 15.42
C LEU A 81 -5.40 -0.81 15.56
N PRO A 82 -5.67 -2.02 16.11
CA PRO A 82 -7.03 -2.50 16.31
C PRO A 82 -7.84 -1.57 17.23
N ARG A 83 -7.20 -0.85 18.15
CA ARG A 83 -7.88 0.14 19.01
C ARG A 83 -8.38 1.36 18.24
N VAL A 84 -7.68 1.78 17.17
CA VAL A 84 -8.13 2.85 16.26
C VAL A 84 -9.35 2.37 15.46
N TYR A 85 -9.34 1.09 15.04
CA TYR A 85 -10.47 0.44 14.39
C TYR A 85 -11.74 0.44 15.27
N TYR A 86 -11.61 0.15 16.57
CA TYR A 86 -12.75 0.17 17.50
C TYR A 86 -13.19 1.59 17.91
N LEU A 87 -12.25 2.52 18.12
CA LEU A 87 -12.55 3.90 18.53
C LEU A 87 -13.26 4.70 17.43
N LEU A 88 -12.91 4.45 16.16
CA LEU A 88 -13.54 5.06 15.00
C LEU A 88 -14.62 4.15 14.39
N SER A 89 -15.14 3.14 15.10
CA SER A 89 -16.06 2.10 14.59
C SER A 89 -17.23 2.61 13.72
N PHE A 90 -17.80 3.79 14.02
CA PHE A 90 -18.82 4.45 13.19
C PHE A 90 -18.31 4.91 11.81
N LEU A 91 -17.03 5.29 11.74
CA LEU A 91 -16.30 5.71 10.52
C LEU A 91 -15.50 4.55 9.90
N VAL A 92 -15.21 3.51 10.67
CA VAL A 92 -14.29 2.41 10.33
C VAL A 92 -14.95 1.29 9.55
N VAL A 93 -16.26 1.06 9.67
CA VAL A 93 -16.93 0.12 8.75
C VAL A 93 -16.80 0.61 7.29
N PRO A 94 -17.11 1.88 6.96
CA PRO A 94 -16.83 2.39 5.62
C PRO A 94 -15.32 2.49 5.34
N LEU A 95 -14.48 2.88 6.30
CA LEU A 95 -13.03 2.98 6.08
C LEU A 95 -12.36 1.62 5.85
N GLY A 96 -12.77 0.57 6.56
CA GLY A 96 -12.28 -0.79 6.41
C GLY A 96 -12.74 -1.41 5.10
N PHE A 97 -13.96 -1.09 4.65
CA PHE A 97 -14.40 -1.41 3.30
C PHE A 97 -13.51 -0.72 2.26
N VAL A 98 -13.25 0.58 2.39
CA VAL A 98 -12.36 1.33 1.49
C VAL A 98 -10.93 0.77 1.51
N VAL A 99 -10.36 0.50 2.68
CA VAL A 99 -9.01 -0.07 2.82
C VAL A 99 -8.92 -1.43 2.15
N ASN A 100 -9.93 -2.29 2.29
CA ASN A 100 -9.97 -3.58 1.58
C ASN A 100 -10.02 -3.39 0.05
N TRP A 101 -10.80 -2.43 -0.46
CA TRP A 101 -10.82 -2.14 -1.89
C TRP A 101 -9.51 -1.52 -2.38
N VAL A 102 -8.89 -0.63 -1.60
CA VAL A 102 -7.58 -0.06 -1.90
C VAL A 102 -6.53 -1.17 -1.92
N LEU A 103 -6.55 -2.07 -0.94
CA LEU A 103 -5.68 -3.26 -0.90
C LEU A 103 -5.85 -4.12 -2.15
N VAL A 104 -7.09 -4.39 -2.55
CA VAL A 104 -7.38 -5.15 -3.77
C VAL A 104 -6.84 -4.44 -5.01
N VAL A 105 -7.01 -3.12 -5.13
CA VAL A 105 -6.49 -2.34 -6.26
C VAL A 105 -4.95 -2.34 -6.26
N VAL A 106 -4.31 -2.13 -5.11
CA VAL A 106 -2.85 -2.16 -4.98
C VAL A 106 -2.29 -3.54 -5.31
N MET A 107 -2.93 -4.61 -4.82
CA MET A 107 -2.52 -6.00 -5.06
C MET A 107 -2.77 -6.44 -6.51
N ALA A 108 -3.95 -6.15 -7.05
CA ALA A 108 -4.27 -6.43 -8.46
C ALA A 108 -3.38 -5.61 -9.39
N GLY A 109 -3.10 -4.36 -9.03
CA GLY A 109 -2.22 -3.51 -9.78
C GLY A 109 -0.77 -3.99 -9.75
N GLY A 110 -0.28 -4.44 -8.59
CA GLY A 110 1.02 -5.11 -8.47
C GLY A 110 1.10 -6.39 -9.31
N GLY A 111 0.03 -7.20 -9.32
CA GLY A 111 -0.07 -8.41 -10.14
C GLY A 111 -0.05 -8.13 -11.65
N ASP A 112 -0.83 -7.16 -12.13
CA ASP A 112 -0.84 -6.74 -13.55
C ASP A 112 0.51 -6.16 -13.96
N THR A 113 1.15 -5.41 -13.06
CA THR A 113 2.49 -4.86 -13.29
C THR A 113 3.53 -5.99 -13.41
N HIS A 114 3.48 -7.01 -12.54
CA HIS A 114 4.39 -8.15 -12.63
C HIS A 114 4.19 -8.93 -13.94
N HIS A 115 2.95 -9.15 -14.37
CA HIS A 115 2.66 -9.87 -15.62
C HIS A 115 3.17 -9.15 -16.87
N LYS A 116 3.19 -7.81 -16.86
CA LYS A 116 3.67 -6.99 -17.98
C LYS A 116 5.18 -6.75 -17.99
N LEU A 117 5.88 -7.13 -16.93
CA LEU A 117 7.34 -7.05 -16.83
C LEU A 117 8.05 -8.35 -17.27
N GLU A 118 7.32 -9.46 -17.35
CA GLU A 118 7.78 -10.77 -17.89
C GLU A 118 7.63 -10.84 -19.41
#